data_AF-C1FEI9-F1
#
_entry.id   AF-C1FEI9-F1
#
_cell.length_a   1.000
_cell.length_b   1.000
_cell.length_c   1.000
_cell.angle_alpha   90.00
_cell.angle_beta   90.00
_cell.angle_gamma   90.00
#
_symmetry.space_group_name_H-M   'P 1'
#
loop_
_entity.id
_entity.type
_entity.pdbx_description
1 polymer ?
#
loop_
_entity_poly.entity_id
_entity_poly.type
_entity_poly.pdbx_seq_one_letter_code
_entity_poly.pdbx_strand_id
1 'polypeptide(L)'
;MHPLLSTAASLGGRGTLPPTTRSRINRLTICPGTRVRARAASQDADIVVVGSGVGGLTAAALLQYYGKNVIVLESHYAPGGATHGFQRKTSVGEFNFDTGPSFFAGLTTPNALNPLAAVLELLGESLETVKYDPLGTFHMERGKPGLRRHADLTKLVAEVRRFSPTGADELEAAVPKIRQLYDALSGLPTPALRADWKMGIIIASRYMKALARLGPYAPILPNPTAHLLEFLRVKDPWMRKLADLECYLLSGVDASGTVAAEFGAVFGASDDLGNSEFPRGGAQEITNALVRGFENFGGELRLNTHVEQVIVEDGRAVGVRMRNGDELRAPIVISNASVWDTYNQLIPDGAVSLKERERAIGIPHSESFMHLHLGIKGNGIDIDKLGGHHVVVRNENESISQPGNVCMISIASVWEPSMAPPGYHCIHAYTMEPYAGWERGPGYKEMKLERSAKLYEALEVIIPDIRSRVVLELIASPLSHQRWLRRYKGTYGAAIRAPDMFPGPQTGVRGLYRVGDSCAPGVGLPAAASSGVILANTLVGIVKHFELMDKVDTIAERAGRRTWKSLP
;
A
#
# COMPACT_ATOMS: atom_id res chain seq x y z
N MET A 1 31.03 51.76 6.31
CA MET A 1 32.19 52.65 6.15
C MET A 1 33.39 51.79 5.79
N HIS A 2 33.95 52.11 4.63
CA HIS A 2 35.18 51.64 3.98
C HIS A 2 36.44 51.83 4.90
N PRO A 3 37.69 51.51 4.50
CA PRO A 3 38.37 50.26 4.06
C PRO A 3 39.80 50.12 4.69
N LEU A 4 40.64 49.15 4.31
CA LEU A 4 41.94 49.29 3.56
C LEU A 4 42.95 48.31 4.22
N LEU A 5 44.00 47.73 3.61
CA LEU A 5 44.58 47.63 2.26
C LEU A 5 45.82 46.70 2.36
N SER A 6 46.10 45.98 1.26
CA SER A 6 47.42 45.64 0.67
C SER A 6 48.44 44.83 1.51
N THR A 7 49.27 43.95 0.95
CA THR A 7 50.12 44.11 -0.24
C THR A 7 50.47 42.76 -0.87
N ALA A 8 50.71 42.79 -2.18
CA ALA A 8 51.29 41.72 -2.98
C ALA A 8 52.81 41.92 -3.15
N ALA A 9 53.56 40.82 -3.30
CA ALA A 9 54.83 40.78 -4.04
C ALA A 9 55.13 39.36 -4.57
N SER A 10 55.52 39.31 -5.84
CA SER A 10 55.97 38.19 -6.68
C SER A 10 57.40 37.71 -6.33
N LEU A 11 58.04 36.61 -6.76
CA LEU A 11 58.17 35.79 -7.99
C LEU A 11 58.68 34.39 -7.52
N GLY A 12 58.31 33.24 -8.08
CA GLY A 12 58.86 32.66 -9.31
C GLY A 12 59.57 31.31 -9.02
N GLY A 13 59.20 30.24 -9.75
CA GLY A 13 59.89 28.94 -9.68
C GLY A 13 59.05 27.77 -10.17
N ARG A 14 59.31 27.30 -11.40
CA ARG A 14 58.60 26.20 -12.09
C ARG A 14 59.05 24.83 -11.59
N GLY A 15 58.09 23.91 -11.47
CA GLY A 15 58.32 22.46 -11.39
C GLY A 15 57.03 21.73 -11.81
N THR A 16 57.07 21.04 -12.95
CA THR A 16 55.96 20.34 -13.61
C THR A 16 55.85 18.88 -13.19
N LEU A 17 54.64 18.42 -12.82
CA LEU A 17 54.21 17.01 -12.77
C LEU A 17 52.71 16.91 -13.18
N PRO A 18 52.23 15.74 -13.67
CA PRO A 18 51.20 15.63 -14.72
C PRO A 18 49.74 15.68 -14.23
N PRO A 19 48.74 15.87 -15.14
CA PRO A 19 47.36 16.12 -14.76
C PRO A 19 46.59 14.84 -14.47
N THR A 20 46.07 14.71 -13.25
CA THR A 20 44.96 13.80 -12.95
C THR A 20 43.62 14.48 -13.24
N THR A 21 42.77 13.74 -13.93
CA THR A 21 41.47 14.11 -14.47
C THR A 21 40.49 14.58 -13.39
N ARG A 22 40.25 15.89 -13.32
CA ARG A 22 39.09 16.47 -12.62
C ARG A 22 37.88 16.46 -13.53
N SER A 23 36.85 15.71 -13.15
CA SER A 23 35.53 15.76 -13.76
C SER A 23 34.92 17.15 -13.57
N ARG A 24 34.49 17.76 -14.67
CA ARG A 24 33.73 19.00 -14.68
C ARG A 24 32.29 18.68 -14.30
N ILE A 25 31.88 19.10 -13.10
CA ILE A 25 30.46 19.30 -12.78
C ILE A 25 30.03 20.54 -13.54
N ASN A 26 29.39 20.36 -14.70
CA ASN A 26 28.73 21.44 -15.41
C ASN A 26 27.47 21.86 -14.62
N ARG A 27 27.44 23.13 -14.23
CA ARG A 27 26.22 23.84 -13.86
C ARG A 27 25.23 23.74 -15.03
N LEU A 28 24.06 23.15 -14.79
CA LEU A 28 22.93 23.21 -15.72
C LEU A 28 22.35 24.63 -15.68
N THR A 29 22.71 25.42 -16.68
CA THR A 29 22.03 26.64 -17.08
C THR A 29 20.64 26.28 -17.59
N ILE A 30 19.60 26.85 -17.00
CA ILE A 30 18.21 26.75 -17.48
C ILE A 30 18.14 27.50 -18.81
N CYS A 31 18.01 26.77 -19.93
CA CYS A 31 17.68 27.36 -21.22
C CYS A 31 16.17 27.63 -21.30
N PRO A 32 15.73 28.88 -21.53
CA PRO A 32 14.34 29.15 -21.81
C PRO A 32 14.04 28.88 -23.29
N GLY A 33 13.00 28.08 -23.55
CA GLY A 33 12.37 28.02 -24.86
C GLY A 33 12.80 26.87 -25.77
N THR A 34 12.44 25.64 -25.40
CA THR A 34 12.01 24.67 -26.41
C THR A 34 10.50 24.60 -26.32
N ARG A 35 9.81 25.33 -27.20
CA ARG A 35 8.38 25.10 -27.44
C ARG A 35 8.26 23.66 -27.92
N VAL A 36 7.92 22.75 -27.02
CA VAL A 36 7.33 21.47 -27.38
C VAL A 36 6.13 21.84 -28.24
N ARG A 37 6.22 21.56 -29.55
CA ARG A 37 5.07 21.71 -30.44
C ARG A 37 3.96 20.88 -29.81
N ALA A 38 2.91 21.56 -29.36
CA ALA A 38 1.64 20.93 -29.03
C ALA A 38 1.27 20.06 -30.24
N ARG A 39 1.27 18.75 -30.02
CA ARG A 39 0.76 17.80 -31.01
C ARG A 39 -0.76 17.91 -30.94
N ALA A 40 -1.30 18.90 -31.65
CA ALA A 40 -2.73 19.02 -31.87
C ALA A 40 -3.14 18.01 -32.94
N ALA A 41 -3.66 16.86 -32.51
CA ALA A 41 -4.59 15.99 -33.24
C ALA A 41 -5.06 14.90 -32.25
N SER A 42 -6.37 14.72 -32.14
CA SER A 42 -7.04 13.67 -31.37
C SER A 42 -6.32 12.32 -31.43
N GLN A 43 -5.79 11.83 -30.31
CA GLN A 43 -5.58 10.41 -30.13
C GLN A 43 -6.48 9.99 -28.98
N ASP A 44 -7.68 9.53 -29.33
CA ASP A 44 -8.59 8.92 -28.36
C ASP A 44 -7.84 7.76 -27.70
N ALA A 45 -7.71 7.82 -26.37
CA ALA A 45 -7.13 6.72 -25.62
C ALA A 45 -8.06 5.51 -25.75
N ASP A 46 -7.51 4.29 -25.74
CA ASP A 46 -8.36 3.11 -25.58
C ASP A 46 -9.00 3.11 -24.19
N ILE A 47 -8.25 3.60 -23.20
CA ILE A 47 -8.59 3.53 -21.78
C ILE A 47 -8.11 4.80 -21.07
N VAL A 48 -8.98 5.41 -20.28
CA VAL A 48 -8.61 6.45 -19.32
C VAL A 48 -8.73 5.91 -17.90
N VAL A 49 -7.71 6.13 -17.08
CA VAL A 49 -7.71 5.78 -15.66
C VAL A 49 -7.80 7.04 -14.82
N VAL A 50 -8.77 7.12 -13.93
CA VAL A 50 -8.99 8.24 -13.01
C VAL A 50 -8.35 7.90 -11.67
N GLY A 51 -7.22 8.54 -11.36
CA GLY A 51 -6.46 8.38 -10.11
C GLY A 51 -5.30 7.40 -10.22
N SER A 52 -4.14 7.81 -9.71
CA SER A 52 -2.86 7.08 -9.77
C SER A 52 -2.51 6.31 -8.50
N GLY A 53 -3.49 5.96 -7.66
CA GLY A 53 -3.27 4.98 -6.60
C GLY A 53 -2.83 3.61 -7.17
N VAL A 54 -2.26 2.75 -6.33
CA VAL A 54 -1.63 1.48 -6.77
C VAL A 54 -2.53 0.62 -7.67
N GLY A 55 -3.82 0.49 -7.38
CA GLY A 55 -4.74 -0.32 -8.20
C GLY A 55 -4.89 0.20 -9.62
N GLY A 56 -5.06 1.52 -9.76
CA GLY A 56 -5.12 2.21 -11.06
C GLY A 56 -3.81 2.14 -11.84
N LEU A 57 -2.66 2.36 -11.19
CA LEU A 57 -1.36 2.25 -11.84
C LEU A 57 -1.04 0.81 -12.26
N THR A 58 -1.35 -0.19 -11.43
CA THR A 58 -1.18 -1.60 -11.80
C THR A 58 -2.08 -1.99 -12.97
N ALA A 59 -3.34 -1.55 -12.98
CA ALA A 59 -4.24 -1.77 -14.12
C ALA A 59 -3.70 -1.09 -15.39
N ALA A 60 -3.31 0.18 -15.29
CA ALA A 60 -2.79 0.96 -16.42
C ALA A 60 -1.53 0.33 -17.01
N ALA A 61 -0.56 -0.03 -16.16
CA ALA A 61 0.70 -0.62 -16.59
C ALA A 61 0.50 -1.97 -17.28
N LEU A 62 -0.35 -2.85 -16.74
CA LEU A 62 -0.65 -4.13 -17.39
C LEU A 62 -1.46 -3.98 -18.68
N LEU A 63 -2.42 -3.06 -18.73
CA LEU A 63 -3.17 -2.79 -19.96
C LEU A 63 -2.26 -2.22 -21.06
N GLN A 64 -1.33 -1.34 -20.69
CA GLN A 64 -0.29 -0.84 -21.57
C GLN A 64 0.64 -1.97 -22.04
N TYR A 65 1.06 -2.85 -21.13
CA TYR A 65 1.82 -4.07 -21.44
C TYR A 65 1.08 -4.98 -22.43
N TYR A 66 -0.25 -5.09 -22.32
CA TYR A 66 -1.10 -5.82 -23.27
C TYR A 66 -1.29 -5.12 -24.62
N GLY A 67 -0.69 -3.94 -24.81
CA GLY A 67 -0.72 -3.15 -26.04
C GLY A 67 -1.96 -2.26 -26.18
N LYS A 68 -2.55 -1.81 -25.07
CA LYS A 68 -3.61 -0.77 -25.07
C LYS A 68 -2.98 0.62 -24.96
N ASN A 69 -3.60 1.62 -25.57
CA ASN A 69 -3.24 3.02 -25.35
C ASN A 69 -3.93 3.56 -24.09
N VAL A 70 -3.18 3.76 -23.01
CA VAL A 70 -3.74 4.13 -21.71
C VAL A 70 -3.23 5.50 -21.26
N ILE A 71 -4.15 6.34 -20.76
CA ILE A 71 -3.84 7.62 -20.13
C ILE A 71 -4.32 7.60 -18.67
N VAL A 72 -3.43 7.90 -17.73
CA VAL A 72 -3.74 8.05 -16.31
C VAL A 72 -3.87 9.53 -15.97
N LEU A 73 -4.98 9.91 -15.35
CA LEU A 73 -5.24 11.28 -14.91
C LEU A 73 -5.21 11.34 -13.38
N GLU A 74 -4.25 12.10 -12.85
CA GLU A 74 -4.07 12.29 -11.42
C GLU A 74 -4.37 13.73 -11.03
N SER A 75 -5.26 13.91 -10.06
CA SER A 75 -5.63 15.23 -9.56
C SER A 75 -4.51 15.92 -8.79
N HIS A 76 -3.64 15.16 -8.14
CA HIS A 76 -2.55 15.64 -7.31
C HIS A 76 -1.33 16.03 -8.15
N TYR A 77 -0.38 16.77 -7.55
CA TYR A 77 0.88 17.13 -8.21
C TYR A 77 1.90 15.99 -8.23
N ALA A 78 1.57 14.85 -7.63
CA ALA A 78 2.44 13.68 -7.51
C ALA A 78 1.58 12.40 -7.57
N PRO A 79 2.10 11.31 -8.15
CA PRO A 79 1.36 10.06 -8.25
C PRO A 79 1.42 9.22 -6.96
N GLY A 80 0.59 8.18 -6.89
CA GLY A 80 0.70 7.09 -5.92
C GLY A 80 -0.42 7.00 -4.89
N GLY A 81 -1.23 8.06 -4.76
CA GLY A 81 -2.32 8.11 -3.78
C GLY A 81 -1.80 7.88 -2.35
N ALA A 82 -2.26 6.81 -1.69
CA ALA A 82 -1.78 6.47 -0.35
C ALA A 82 -0.35 5.89 -0.33
N THR A 83 0.11 5.29 -1.43
CA THR A 83 1.47 4.77 -1.63
C THR A 83 2.37 5.90 -2.15
N HIS A 84 2.46 6.97 -1.36
CA HIS A 84 3.19 8.19 -1.66
C HIS A 84 4.10 8.56 -0.47
N GLY A 85 5.11 9.40 -0.73
CA GLY A 85 5.96 9.99 0.30
C GLY A 85 6.11 11.49 0.09
N PHE A 86 6.32 12.24 1.17
CA PHE A 86 6.54 13.69 1.10
C PHE A 86 7.77 14.12 1.90
N GLN A 87 8.32 15.26 1.48
CA GLN A 87 9.57 15.79 2.05
C GLN A 87 9.33 17.08 2.82
N ARG A 88 10.12 17.28 3.87
CA ARG A 88 10.08 18.47 4.72
C ARG A 88 11.48 18.93 5.08
N LYS A 89 11.85 20.09 4.53
CA LYS A 89 13.10 20.79 4.86
C LYS A 89 12.96 21.53 6.18
N THR A 90 13.98 21.41 7.01
CA THR A 90 14.08 22.04 8.33
C THR A 90 15.49 22.63 8.49
N SER A 91 15.75 23.31 9.61
CA SER A 91 17.09 23.83 9.93
C SER A 91 18.14 22.73 10.15
N VAL A 92 17.71 21.48 10.39
CA VAL A 92 18.61 20.34 10.65
C VAL A 92 18.77 19.41 9.45
N GLY A 93 18.11 19.73 8.32
CA GLY A 93 18.13 18.93 7.09
C GLY A 93 16.72 18.60 6.60
N GLU A 94 16.64 17.65 5.66
CA GLU A 94 15.40 17.19 5.05
C GLU A 94 14.94 15.85 5.65
N PHE A 95 13.66 15.79 6.03
CA PHE A 95 12.99 14.55 6.44
C PHE A 95 12.09 14.06 5.32
N ASN A 96 12.06 12.74 5.12
CA ASN A 96 11.17 12.04 4.20
C ASN A 96 10.17 11.20 5.00
N PHE A 97 8.90 11.26 4.63
CA PHE A 97 7.82 10.57 5.33
C PHE A 97 6.92 9.83 4.35
N ASP A 98 6.57 8.59 4.67
CA ASP A 98 5.50 7.86 3.98
C ASP A 98 4.12 8.38 4.41
N THR A 99 3.16 8.43 3.48
CA THR A 99 1.82 8.95 3.76
C THR A 99 0.83 7.91 4.28
N GLY A 100 1.05 6.64 3.95
CA GLY A 100 0.06 5.57 4.15
C GLY A 100 0.68 4.25 4.59
N PRO A 101 0.98 3.31 3.67
CA PRO A 101 1.49 2.00 4.03
C PRO A 101 2.86 2.14 4.70
N SER A 102 3.04 1.40 5.79
CA SER A 102 4.32 1.30 6.50
C SER A 102 4.91 -0.11 6.48
N PHE A 103 4.07 -1.11 6.24
CA PHE A 103 4.46 -2.52 6.22
C PHE A 103 4.41 -3.05 4.78
N PHE A 104 5.50 -3.66 4.32
CA PHE A 104 5.58 -4.22 2.98
C PHE A 104 6.14 -5.63 2.99
N ALA A 105 5.62 -6.49 2.12
CA ALA A 105 6.11 -7.86 1.94
C ALA A 105 5.86 -8.31 0.51
N GLY A 106 6.78 -9.13 -0.01
CA GLY A 106 6.69 -9.70 -1.36
C GLY A 106 6.86 -8.66 -2.49
N LEU A 107 7.51 -7.53 -2.22
CA LEU A 107 7.87 -6.52 -3.22
C LEU A 107 8.95 -7.02 -4.19
N THR A 108 9.84 -7.91 -3.73
CA THR A 108 10.95 -8.45 -4.56
C THR A 108 10.86 -9.95 -4.81
N THR A 109 9.79 -10.61 -4.36
CA THR A 109 9.62 -12.06 -4.51
C THR A 109 8.48 -12.35 -5.48
N PRO A 110 8.77 -12.71 -6.75
CA PRO A 110 7.74 -13.13 -7.70
C PRO A 110 6.96 -14.34 -7.19
N ASN A 111 5.70 -14.42 -7.60
CA ASN A 111 4.77 -15.43 -7.11
C ASN A 111 4.63 -15.49 -5.57
N ALA A 112 4.79 -14.34 -4.91
CA ALA A 112 4.18 -14.10 -3.61
C ALA A 112 2.72 -13.66 -3.79
N LEU A 113 1.96 -13.55 -2.70
CA LEU A 113 0.59 -13.00 -2.75
C LEU A 113 0.56 -11.56 -3.28
N ASN A 114 1.61 -10.79 -2.99
CA ASN A 114 1.78 -9.46 -3.54
C ASN A 114 2.13 -9.57 -5.03
N PRO A 115 1.26 -9.07 -5.95
CA PRO A 115 1.52 -9.19 -7.38
C PRO A 115 2.63 -8.27 -7.87
N LEU A 116 3.04 -7.27 -7.08
CA LEU A 116 3.90 -6.19 -7.56
C LEU A 116 5.26 -6.69 -8.05
N ALA A 117 5.88 -7.68 -7.41
CA ALA A 117 7.15 -8.22 -7.87
C ALA A 117 7.04 -8.77 -9.32
N ALA A 118 6.02 -9.59 -9.59
CA ALA A 118 5.79 -10.14 -10.92
C ALA A 118 5.39 -9.07 -11.95
N VAL A 119 4.54 -8.11 -11.54
CA VAL A 119 4.12 -7.00 -12.40
C VAL A 119 5.30 -6.12 -12.79
N LEU A 120 6.16 -5.76 -11.83
CA LEU A 120 7.34 -4.94 -12.10
C LEU A 120 8.32 -5.67 -13.03
N GLU A 121 8.56 -6.96 -12.82
CA GLU A 121 9.44 -7.73 -13.68
C GLU A 121 8.90 -7.86 -15.11
N LEU A 122 7.58 -7.99 -15.29
CA LEU A 122 6.94 -7.92 -16.61
C LEU A 122 7.17 -6.57 -17.29
N LEU A 123 7.19 -5.48 -16.51
CA LEU A 123 7.44 -4.12 -16.97
C LEU A 123 8.94 -3.79 -17.13
N GLY A 124 9.84 -4.75 -16.88
CA GLY A 124 11.28 -4.52 -16.92
C GLY A 124 11.81 -3.66 -15.77
N GLU A 125 11.05 -3.54 -14.68
CA GLU A 125 11.39 -2.78 -13.49
C GLU A 125 11.62 -3.71 -12.29
N SER A 126 12.26 -3.19 -11.25
CA SER A 126 12.45 -3.88 -9.98
C SER A 126 12.51 -2.86 -8.83
N LEU A 127 12.49 -3.37 -7.59
CA LEU A 127 12.66 -2.57 -6.39
C LEU A 127 13.87 -3.05 -5.61
N GLU A 128 14.59 -2.10 -5.02
CA GLU A 128 15.56 -2.39 -3.98
C GLU A 128 14.89 -2.29 -2.61
N THR A 129 15.07 -3.31 -1.78
CA THR A 129 14.47 -3.38 -0.44
C THR A 129 15.49 -3.76 0.62
N VAL A 130 15.25 -3.28 1.84
CA VAL A 130 15.89 -3.76 3.06
C VAL A 130 15.00 -4.84 3.66
N LYS A 131 15.54 -6.05 3.80
CA LYS A 131 14.83 -7.16 4.45
C LYS A 131 15.03 -7.09 5.95
N TYR A 132 13.97 -7.31 6.71
CA TYR A 132 14.02 -7.31 8.17
C TYR A 132 13.11 -8.37 8.79
N ASP A 133 13.55 -8.84 9.96
CA ASP A 133 12.83 -9.71 10.89
C ASP A 133 13.35 -9.35 12.29
N PRO A 134 12.50 -9.20 13.32
CA PRO A 134 11.05 -9.38 13.33
C PRO A 134 10.27 -8.32 12.54
N LEU A 135 9.05 -8.68 12.15
CA LEU A 135 8.07 -7.83 11.46
C LEU A 135 7.73 -6.56 12.26
N GLY A 136 7.80 -6.67 13.58
CA GLY A 136 7.60 -5.56 14.51
C GLY A 136 7.61 -6.04 15.95
N THR A 137 7.43 -5.10 16.88
CA THR A 137 7.25 -5.40 18.32
C THR A 137 5.86 -4.99 18.76
N PHE A 138 5.07 -5.94 19.26
CA PHE A 138 3.69 -5.70 19.70
C PHE A 138 3.63 -5.55 21.22
N HIS A 139 3.30 -4.35 21.68
CA HIS A 139 3.13 -3.99 23.09
C HIS A 139 1.67 -4.13 23.46
N MET A 140 1.26 -5.35 23.84
CA MET A 140 -0.14 -5.71 24.11
C MET A 140 -0.53 -5.68 25.59
N GLU A 141 0.47 -5.72 26.49
CA GLU A 141 0.28 -5.78 27.93
C GLU A 141 1.16 -4.72 28.60
N ARG A 142 0.55 -3.88 29.43
CA ARG A 142 1.26 -2.73 30.02
C ARG A 142 2.35 -3.19 30.98
N GLY A 143 3.55 -2.63 30.83
CA GLY A 143 4.69 -2.93 31.72
C GLY A 143 5.39 -4.26 31.45
N LYS A 144 4.91 -5.06 30.48
CA LYS A 144 5.63 -6.23 29.98
C LYS A 144 6.47 -5.84 28.74
N PRO A 145 7.58 -6.53 28.47
CA PRO A 145 8.26 -6.41 27.18
C PRO A 145 7.31 -6.76 26.04
N GLY A 146 7.40 -6.07 24.91
CA GLY A 146 6.59 -6.40 23.73
C GLY A 146 6.95 -7.76 23.11
N LEU A 147 5.96 -8.36 22.45
CA LEU A 147 6.09 -9.57 21.64
C LEU A 147 6.86 -9.25 20.35
N ARG A 148 7.96 -9.95 20.07
CA ARG A 148 8.66 -9.82 18.78
C ARG A 148 7.91 -10.66 17.74
N ARG A 149 7.17 -10.01 16.84
CA ARG A 149 6.42 -10.74 15.80
C ARG A 149 7.40 -11.18 14.71
N HIS A 150 7.95 -12.38 14.81
CA HIS A 150 8.80 -12.97 13.78
C HIS A 150 7.99 -13.47 12.60
N ALA A 151 8.50 -13.29 11.37
CA ALA A 151 7.93 -13.82 10.14
C ALA A 151 7.80 -15.35 10.18
N ASP A 152 8.88 -16.00 10.63
CA ASP A 152 8.97 -17.44 10.92
C ASP A 152 8.03 -17.82 12.09
N LEU A 153 7.08 -18.70 11.80
CA LEU A 153 6.06 -19.10 12.78
C LEU A 153 6.61 -19.94 13.93
N THR A 154 7.73 -20.65 13.74
CA THR A 154 8.38 -21.40 14.82
C THR A 154 9.06 -20.44 15.80
N LYS A 155 9.68 -19.37 15.32
CA LYS A 155 10.18 -18.29 16.20
C LYS A 155 9.02 -17.56 16.90
N LEU A 156 7.91 -17.34 16.19
CA LEU A 156 6.72 -16.73 16.80
C LEU A 156 6.15 -17.60 17.93
N VAL A 157 6.09 -18.93 17.78
CA VAL A 157 5.69 -19.85 18.85
C VAL A 157 6.56 -19.66 20.10
N ALA A 158 7.88 -19.56 19.95
CA ALA A 158 8.79 -19.34 21.06
C ALA A 158 8.54 -17.99 21.76
N GLU A 159 8.25 -16.94 21.00
CA GLU A 159 7.89 -15.62 21.54
C GLU A 159 6.54 -15.65 22.27
N VAL A 160 5.52 -16.29 21.69
CA VAL A 160 4.19 -16.44 22.32
C VAL A 160 4.28 -17.19 23.65
N ARG A 161 5.18 -18.18 23.76
CA ARG A 161 5.35 -18.99 24.99
C ARG A 161 5.73 -18.13 26.21
N ARG A 162 6.32 -16.95 26.01
CA ARG A 162 6.63 -15.98 27.09
C ARG A 162 5.37 -15.32 27.69
N PHE A 163 4.26 -15.35 26.97
CA PHE A 163 3.01 -14.70 27.37
C PHE A 163 1.90 -15.72 27.69
N SER A 164 1.76 -16.76 26.86
CA SER A 164 0.81 -17.84 27.05
C SER A 164 1.43 -19.18 26.64
N PRO A 165 1.82 -20.04 27.61
CA PRO A 165 2.31 -21.39 27.30
C PRO A 165 1.27 -22.23 26.55
N THR A 166 0.00 -22.18 26.98
CA THR A 166 -1.10 -22.89 26.30
C THR A 166 -1.34 -22.35 24.90
N GLY A 167 -1.33 -21.03 24.72
CA GLY A 167 -1.46 -20.40 23.41
C GLY A 167 -0.31 -20.77 22.47
N ALA A 168 0.92 -20.90 22.97
CA ALA A 168 2.06 -21.36 22.20
C ALA A 168 1.89 -22.81 21.73
N ASP A 169 1.44 -23.71 22.60
CA ASP A 169 1.19 -25.11 22.25
C ASP A 169 0.09 -25.24 21.18
N GLU A 170 -0.97 -24.42 21.28
CA GLU A 170 -2.03 -24.36 20.26
C GLU A 170 -1.54 -23.81 18.92
N LEU A 171 -0.74 -22.74 18.94
CA LEU A 171 -0.13 -22.19 17.73
C LEU A 171 0.81 -23.20 17.08
N GLU A 172 1.67 -23.85 17.86
CA GLU A 172 2.61 -24.89 17.40
C GLU A 172 1.87 -26.02 16.67
N ALA A 173 0.75 -26.49 17.23
CA ALA A 173 -0.11 -27.48 16.59
C ALA A 173 -0.82 -26.97 15.31
N ALA A 174 -1.03 -25.65 15.20
CA ALA A 174 -1.64 -25.01 14.05
C ALA A 174 -0.65 -24.72 12.90
N VAL A 175 0.65 -24.51 13.19
CA VAL A 175 1.65 -24.11 12.19
C VAL A 175 1.68 -25.03 10.95
N PRO A 176 1.74 -26.38 11.08
CA PRO A 176 1.73 -27.25 9.90
C PRO A 176 0.49 -27.09 9.02
N LYS A 177 -0.67 -26.84 9.64
CA LYS A 177 -1.95 -26.61 8.95
C LYS A 177 -1.98 -25.26 8.24
N ILE A 178 -1.44 -24.22 8.86
CA ILE A 178 -1.29 -22.88 8.24
C ILE A 178 -0.37 -22.97 7.02
N ARG A 179 0.76 -23.68 7.13
CA ARG A 179 1.68 -23.93 6.00
C ARG A 179 1.00 -24.68 4.86
N GLN A 180 0.23 -25.73 5.18
CA GLN A 180 -0.53 -26.48 4.17
C GLN A 180 -1.61 -25.62 3.50
N LEU A 181 -2.33 -24.80 4.27
CA LEU A 181 -3.33 -23.88 3.74
C LEU A 181 -2.67 -22.89 2.76
N TYR A 182 -1.55 -22.29 3.16
CA TYR A 182 -0.82 -21.36 2.31
C TYR A 182 -0.23 -22.02 1.06
N ASP A 183 0.23 -23.28 1.15
CA ASP A 183 0.67 -24.06 -0.01
C ASP A 183 -0.42 -24.15 -1.08
N ALA A 184 -1.66 -24.39 -0.65
CA ALA A 184 -2.80 -24.46 -1.56
C ALA A 184 -3.17 -23.07 -2.13
N LEU A 185 -3.18 -22.03 -1.29
CA LEU A 185 -3.50 -20.66 -1.72
C LEU A 185 -2.46 -20.09 -2.70
N SER A 186 -1.17 -20.26 -2.42
CA SER A 186 -0.06 -19.80 -3.27
C SER A 186 0.03 -20.55 -4.60
N GLY A 187 -0.63 -21.71 -4.73
CA GLY A 187 -0.73 -22.44 -5.98
C GLY A 187 -1.58 -21.74 -7.05
N LEU A 188 -2.45 -20.80 -6.68
CA LEU A 188 -3.19 -19.94 -7.61
C LEU A 188 -2.65 -18.50 -7.52
N PRO A 189 -1.73 -18.11 -8.41
CA PRO A 189 -1.04 -16.84 -8.30
C PRO A 189 -1.97 -15.67 -8.67
N THR A 190 -1.81 -14.52 -8.02
CA THR A 190 -2.62 -13.32 -8.29
C THR A 190 -2.69 -12.93 -9.79
N PRO A 191 -1.59 -12.99 -10.57
CA PRO A 191 -1.64 -12.76 -12.02
C PRO A 191 -2.59 -13.67 -12.81
N ALA A 192 -2.96 -14.85 -12.28
CA ALA A 192 -3.94 -15.74 -12.89
C ALA A 192 -5.39 -15.27 -12.72
N LEU A 193 -5.65 -14.36 -11.79
CA LEU A 193 -7.00 -13.95 -11.43
C LEU A 193 -7.64 -13.02 -12.48
N ARG A 194 -8.95 -13.18 -12.68
CA ARG A 194 -9.83 -12.34 -13.51
C ARG A 194 -11.26 -12.40 -12.97
N ALA A 195 -12.09 -11.42 -13.31
CA ALA A 195 -13.45 -11.24 -12.77
C ALA A 195 -14.56 -11.60 -13.77
N ASP A 196 -14.30 -12.55 -14.68
CA ASP A 196 -15.31 -13.07 -15.63
C ASP A 196 -15.30 -14.61 -15.64
N TRP A 197 -16.27 -15.19 -16.35
CA TRP A 197 -16.46 -16.65 -16.43
C TRP A 197 -15.24 -17.42 -16.97
N LYS A 198 -14.31 -16.74 -17.67
CA LYS A 198 -13.10 -17.38 -18.21
C LYS A 198 -12.10 -17.72 -17.12
N MET A 199 -12.30 -17.23 -15.89
CA MET A 199 -11.56 -17.71 -14.71
C MET A 199 -11.69 -19.23 -14.56
N GLY A 200 -12.86 -19.81 -14.87
CA GLY A 200 -13.06 -21.25 -14.87
C GLY A 200 -12.16 -21.99 -15.88
N ILE A 201 -11.88 -21.38 -17.04
CA ILE A 201 -10.96 -21.94 -18.04
C ILE A 201 -9.51 -21.90 -17.54
N ILE A 202 -9.09 -20.77 -16.96
CA ILE A 202 -7.74 -20.64 -16.36
C ILE A 202 -7.55 -21.70 -15.28
N ILE A 203 -8.53 -21.85 -14.39
CA ILE A 203 -8.51 -22.86 -13.33
C ILE A 203 -8.45 -24.27 -13.91
N ALA A 204 -9.37 -24.62 -14.82
CA ALA A 204 -9.48 -25.95 -15.41
C ALA A 204 -8.18 -26.37 -16.13
N SER A 205 -7.49 -25.41 -16.75
CA SER A 205 -6.27 -25.66 -17.52
C SER A 205 -5.01 -25.80 -16.67
N ARG A 206 -4.79 -24.96 -15.64
CA ARG A 206 -3.52 -24.89 -14.90
C ARG A 206 -3.65 -25.18 -13.40
N TYR A 207 -4.78 -24.87 -12.77
CA TYR A 207 -4.85 -24.72 -11.30
C TYR A 207 -5.81 -25.69 -10.59
N MET A 208 -6.40 -26.66 -11.29
CA MET A 208 -7.27 -27.69 -10.66
C MET A 208 -6.58 -28.42 -9.51
N LYS A 209 -5.29 -28.77 -9.66
CA LYS A 209 -4.51 -29.42 -8.60
C LYS A 209 -4.36 -28.53 -7.37
N ALA A 210 -4.10 -27.23 -7.57
CA ALA A 210 -3.97 -26.27 -6.48
C ALA A 210 -5.29 -26.13 -5.71
N LEU A 211 -6.42 -26.01 -6.42
CA LEU A 211 -7.74 -25.93 -5.79
C LEU A 211 -8.12 -27.22 -5.05
N ALA A 212 -7.78 -28.39 -5.59
CA ALA A 212 -8.04 -29.66 -4.91
C ALA A 212 -7.30 -29.77 -3.56
N ARG A 213 -6.13 -29.14 -3.42
CA ARG A 213 -5.36 -29.09 -2.16
C ARG A 213 -5.99 -28.22 -1.09
N LEU A 214 -6.92 -27.33 -1.43
CA LEU A 214 -7.69 -26.60 -0.43
C LEU A 214 -8.48 -27.57 0.46
N GLY A 215 -8.92 -28.72 -0.08
CA GLY A 215 -9.52 -29.82 0.67
C GLY A 215 -10.49 -29.34 1.77
N PRO A 216 -10.24 -29.63 3.05
CA PRO A 216 -11.13 -29.26 4.15
C PRO A 216 -11.18 -27.76 4.44
N TYR A 217 -10.22 -26.97 3.94
CA TYR A 217 -10.19 -25.52 4.11
C TYR A 217 -11.15 -24.78 3.17
N ALA A 218 -11.48 -25.35 2.00
CA ALA A 218 -12.34 -24.71 0.99
C ALA A 218 -13.65 -24.13 1.56
N PRO A 219 -14.45 -24.84 2.38
CA PRO A 219 -15.67 -24.28 2.96
C PRO A 219 -15.40 -23.24 4.07
N ILE A 220 -14.19 -23.17 4.63
CA ILE A 220 -13.84 -22.27 5.75
C ILE A 220 -13.33 -20.93 5.24
N LEU A 221 -12.60 -20.92 4.13
CA LEU A 221 -11.95 -19.73 3.58
C LEU A 221 -12.83 -18.50 3.34
N PRO A 222 -14.10 -18.62 2.88
CA PRO A 222 -14.96 -17.45 2.70
C PRO A 222 -15.57 -16.93 4.01
N ASN A 223 -15.41 -17.64 5.14
CA ASN A 223 -15.99 -17.26 6.42
C ASN A 223 -15.06 -16.34 7.24
N PRO A 224 -15.56 -15.75 8.34
CA PRO A 224 -14.72 -15.03 9.28
C PRO A 224 -13.51 -15.84 9.79
N THR A 225 -12.38 -15.18 10.01
CA THR A 225 -11.15 -15.77 10.58
C THR A 225 -11.41 -16.49 11.91
N ALA A 226 -12.38 -16.03 12.71
CA ALA A 226 -12.81 -16.70 13.93
C ALA A 226 -13.14 -18.19 13.71
N HIS A 227 -13.78 -18.55 12.58
CA HIS A 227 -14.08 -19.94 12.21
C HIS A 227 -12.81 -20.72 11.83
N LEU A 228 -11.84 -20.07 11.17
CA LEU A 228 -10.55 -20.69 10.89
C LEU A 228 -9.80 -20.99 12.18
N LEU A 229 -9.78 -20.06 13.14
CA LEU A 229 -9.16 -20.27 14.45
C LEU A 229 -9.82 -21.42 15.22
N GLU A 230 -11.15 -21.56 15.14
CA GLU A 230 -11.86 -22.72 15.70
C GLU A 230 -11.45 -24.03 15.01
N PHE A 231 -11.39 -24.05 13.68
CA PHE A 231 -10.93 -25.20 12.91
C PHE A 231 -9.49 -25.61 13.25
N LEU A 232 -8.61 -24.62 13.45
CA LEU A 232 -7.23 -24.82 13.88
C LEU A 232 -7.11 -25.18 15.37
N ARG A 233 -8.20 -25.10 16.14
CA ARG A 233 -8.28 -25.32 17.59
C ARG A 233 -7.46 -24.33 18.42
N VAL A 234 -7.33 -23.09 17.94
CA VAL A 234 -6.77 -21.98 18.72
C VAL A 234 -7.89 -21.43 19.60
N LYS A 235 -7.84 -21.65 20.91
CA LYS A 235 -8.89 -21.28 21.88
C LYS A 235 -8.37 -20.40 23.01
N ASP A 236 -7.07 -20.42 23.27
CA ASP A 236 -6.43 -19.61 24.29
C ASP A 236 -6.83 -18.11 24.13
N PRO A 237 -7.34 -17.46 25.18
CA PRO A 237 -7.81 -16.08 25.09
C PRO A 237 -6.73 -15.09 24.66
N TRP A 238 -5.48 -15.32 25.09
CA TRP A 238 -4.36 -14.45 24.70
C TRP A 238 -4.06 -14.59 23.21
N MET A 239 -4.01 -15.82 22.68
CA MET A 239 -3.87 -16.06 21.24
C MET A 239 -5.04 -15.51 20.42
N ARG A 240 -6.27 -15.59 20.94
CA ARG A 240 -7.44 -14.97 20.28
C ARG A 240 -7.28 -13.46 20.17
N LYS A 241 -6.78 -12.80 21.23
CA LYS A 241 -6.49 -11.36 21.21
C LYS A 241 -5.36 -11.00 20.23
N LEU A 242 -4.31 -11.83 20.13
CA LEU A 242 -3.26 -11.65 19.12
C LEU A 242 -3.83 -11.79 17.70
N ALA A 243 -4.71 -12.77 17.47
CA ALA A 243 -5.35 -12.95 16.18
C ALA A 243 -6.28 -11.78 15.81
N ASP A 244 -7.01 -11.22 16.77
CA ASP A 244 -7.82 -10.00 16.58
C ASP A 244 -6.93 -8.80 16.21
N LEU A 245 -5.79 -8.64 16.89
CA LEU A 245 -4.82 -7.59 16.57
C LEU A 245 -4.26 -7.75 15.16
N GLU A 246 -3.81 -8.94 14.78
CA GLU A 246 -3.28 -9.23 13.44
C GLU A 246 -4.35 -9.00 12.36
N CYS A 247 -5.60 -9.41 12.60
CA CYS A 247 -6.73 -9.14 11.70
C CYS A 247 -6.98 -7.64 11.56
N TYR A 248 -6.98 -6.89 12.66
CA TYR A 248 -7.19 -5.44 12.64
C TYR A 248 -6.08 -4.70 11.87
N LEU A 249 -4.82 -5.09 12.06
CA LEU A 249 -3.68 -4.52 11.32
C LEU A 249 -3.74 -4.82 9.82
N LEU A 250 -4.35 -5.96 9.45
CA LEU A 250 -4.50 -6.40 8.06
C LEU A 250 -5.66 -5.70 7.34
N SER A 251 -6.87 -5.80 7.89
CA SER A 251 -8.12 -5.47 7.19
C SER A 251 -8.90 -4.31 7.84
N GLY A 252 -8.45 -3.80 8.99
CA GLY A 252 -9.15 -2.78 9.77
C GLY A 252 -10.32 -3.32 10.62
N VAL A 253 -10.52 -4.63 10.66
CA VAL A 253 -11.54 -5.30 11.50
C VAL A 253 -10.95 -6.52 12.22
N ASP A 254 -11.52 -6.89 13.37
CA ASP A 254 -11.11 -8.08 14.15
C ASP A 254 -11.35 -9.42 13.44
N ALA A 255 -11.02 -10.54 14.10
CA ALA A 255 -11.11 -11.88 13.51
C ALA A 255 -12.56 -12.31 13.20
N SER A 256 -13.57 -11.67 13.80
CA SER A 256 -14.98 -11.93 13.48
C SER A 256 -15.44 -11.22 12.19
N GLY A 257 -14.65 -10.28 11.67
CA GLY A 257 -14.93 -9.58 10.42
C GLY A 257 -13.95 -9.87 9.28
N THR A 258 -12.72 -10.26 9.57
CA THR A 258 -11.70 -10.55 8.55
C THR A 258 -11.99 -11.88 7.85
N VAL A 259 -11.77 -11.95 6.54
CA VAL A 259 -11.95 -13.19 5.76
C VAL A 259 -10.82 -14.18 6.08
N ALA A 260 -11.17 -15.43 6.37
CA ALA A 260 -10.22 -16.48 6.74
C ALA A 260 -9.15 -16.73 5.67
N ALA A 261 -9.52 -16.62 4.38
CA ALA A 261 -8.56 -16.70 3.28
C ALA A 261 -7.48 -15.62 3.37
N GLU A 262 -7.85 -14.39 3.70
CA GLU A 262 -6.93 -13.25 3.80
C GLU A 262 -5.95 -13.46 4.95
N PHE A 263 -6.47 -13.83 6.13
CA PHE A 263 -5.62 -14.14 7.29
C PHE A 263 -4.67 -15.31 7.00
N GLY A 264 -5.18 -16.43 6.50
CA GLY A 264 -4.37 -17.61 6.18
C GLY A 264 -3.31 -17.33 5.11
N ALA A 265 -3.66 -16.52 4.11
CA ALA A 265 -2.74 -16.10 3.07
C ALA A 265 -1.60 -15.24 3.66
N VAL A 266 -1.90 -14.19 4.42
CA VAL A 266 -0.88 -13.27 4.96
C VAL A 266 -0.01 -13.95 6.02
N PHE A 267 -0.60 -14.72 6.94
CA PHE A 267 0.17 -15.42 7.97
C PHE A 267 1.11 -16.45 7.35
N GLY A 268 0.62 -17.25 6.39
CA GLY A 268 1.46 -18.21 5.68
C GLY A 268 2.48 -17.58 4.74
N ALA A 269 2.15 -16.47 4.08
CA ALA A 269 3.10 -15.73 3.25
C ALA A 269 4.22 -15.14 4.09
N SER A 270 3.94 -14.67 5.30
CA SER A 270 4.99 -14.19 6.20
C SER A 270 6.01 -15.30 6.53
N ASP A 271 5.53 -16.53 6.75
CA ASP A 271 6.38 -17.70 7.02
C ASP A 271 7.19 -18.12 5.79
N ASP A 272 6.56 -18.18 4.60
CA ASP A 272 7.20 -18.54 3.33
C ASP A 272 8.25 -17.53 2.88
N LEU A 273 8.00 -16.23 3.11
CA LEU A 273 8.98 -15.17 2.84
C LEU A 273 10.10 -15.14 3.88
N GLY A 274 9.78 -15.43 5.15
CA GLY A 274 10.71 -15.40 6.28
C GLY A 274 11.21 -14.01 6.68
N ASN A 275 10.67 -12.95 6.07
CA ASN A 275 10.99 -11.55 6.35
C ASN A 275 9.88 -10.61 5.85
N SER A 276 9.99 -9.34 6.23
CA SER A 276 9.31 -8.22 5.58
C SER A 276 10.35 -7.29 4.95
N GLU A 277 9.88 -6.35 4.15
CA GLU A 277 10.70 -5.54 3.26
C GLU A 277 10.38 -4.06 3.47
N PHE A 278 11.41 -3.22 3.43
CA PHE A 278 11.26 -1.78 3.34
C PHE A 278 11.87 -1.29 2.03
N PRO A 279 11.12 -0.63 1.13
CA PRO A 279 11.68 -0.09 -0.11
C PRO A 279 12.72 1.00 0.21
N ARG A 280 13.90 0.90 -0.41
CA ARG A 280 14.88 1.99 -0.32
C ARG A 280 14.28 3.25 -0.93
N GLY A 281 14.34 4.37 -0.21
CA GLY A 281 13.67 5.61 -0.59
C GLY A 281 12.19 5.72 -0.14
N GLY A 282 11.65 4.70 0.53
CA GLY A 282 10.30 4.71 1.09
C GLY A 282 9.22 4.27 0.11
N ALA A 283 7.96 4.36 0.53
CA ALA A 283 6.79 3.85 -0.17
C ALA A 283 6.64 4.42 -1.60
N GLN A 284 7.12 5.65 -1.81
CA GLN A 284 7.09 6.34 -3.10
C GLN A 284 7.78 5.54 -4.20
N GLU A 285 8.83 4.76 -3.89
CA GLU A 285 9.56 4.03 -4.92
C GLU A 285 8.75 2.92 -5.58
N ILE A 286 7.75 2.36 -4.89
CA ILE A 286 6.79 1.42 -5.48
C ILE A 286 6.01 2.11 -6.60
N THR A 287 5.51 3.31 -6.33
CA THR A 287 4.80 4.14 -7.31
C THR A 287 5.73 4.55 -8.45
N ASN A 288 6.96 4.99 -8.14
CA ASN A 288 7.92 5.40 -9.16
C ASN A 288 8.27 4.25 -10.11
N ALA A 289 8.47 3.03 -9.59
CA ALA A 289 8.73 1.85 -10.41
C ALA A 289 7.55 1.50 -11.32
N LEU A 290 6.31 1.56 -10.83
CA LEU A 290 5.11 1.36 -11.65
C LEU A 290 4.97 2.43 -12.74
N VAL A 291 5.23 3.70 -12.42
CA VAL A 291 5.16 4.81 -13.39
C VAL A 291 6.24 4.67 -14.46
N ARG A 292 7.50 4.40 -14.09
CA ARG A 292 8.58 4.17 -15.06
C ARG A 292 8.24 3.00 -15.98
N GLY A 293 7.80 1.87 -15.42
CA GLY A 293 7.36 0.71 -16.20
C GLY A 293 6.21 1.05 -17.14
N PHE A 294 5.21 1.79 -16.66
CA PHE A 294 4.08 2.24 -17.48
C PHE A 294 4.49 3.15 -18.64
N GLU A 295 5.32 4.16 -18.38
CA GLU A 295 5.81 5.12 -19.40
C GLU A 295 6.77 4.46 -20.39
N ASN A 296 7.61 3.51 -19.94
CA ASN A 296 8.51 2.73 -20.80
C ASN A 296 7.74 1.90 -21.85
N PHE A 297 6.51 1.49 -21.53
CA PHE A 297 5.60 0.83 -22.46
C PHE A 297 4.72 1.81 -23.27
N GLY A 298 4.98 3.11 -23.16
CA GLY A 298 4.32 4.17 -23.93
C GLY A 298 3.04 4.74 -23.30
N GLY A 299 2.80 4.44 -22.02
CA GLY A 299 1.69 5.03 -21.27
C GLY A 299 1.90 6.51 -20.96
N GLU A 300 0.81 7.26 -20.76
CA GLU A 300 0.85 8.68 -20.41
C GLU A 300 0.26 8.92 -19.01
N LEU A 301 1.01 9.58 -18.12
CA LEU A 301 0.53 10.06 -16.82
C LEU A 301 0.40 11.59 -16.84
N ARG A 302 -0.81 12.11 -16.56
CA ARG A 302 -1.06 13.55 -16.41
C ARG A 302 -1.36 13.90 -14.96
N LEU A 303 -0.43 14.63 -14.36
CA LEU A 303 -0.58 15.19 -13.00
C LEU A 303 -1.40 16.48 -13.03
N ASN A 304 -1.87 16.95 -11.87
CA ASN A 304 -2.71 18.14 -11.71
C ASN A 304 -3.94 18.17 -12.64
N THR A 305 -4.44 17.00 -13.03
CA THR A 305 -5.52 16.83 -13.98
C THR A 305 -6.74 16.26 -13.26
N HIS A 306 -7.53 17.16 -12.68
CA HIS A 306 -8.72 16.76 -11.93
C HIS A 306 -9.86 16.37 -12.87
N VAL A 307 -10.24 15.10 -12.87
CA VAL A 307 -11.48 14.63 -13.50
C VAL A 307 -12.66 15.00 -12.61
N GLU A 308 -13.59 15.77 -13.18
CA GLU A 308 -14.81 16.19 -12.50
C GLU A 308 -15.92 15.16 -12.67
N GLN A 309 -16.05 14.56 -13.87
CA GLN A 309 -17.14 13.64 -14.18
C GLN A 309 -16.81 12.67 -15.33
N VAL A 310 -17.41 11.48 -15.32
CA VAL A 310 -17.45 10.55 -16.47
C VAL A 310 -18.51 11.00 -17.47
N ILE A 311 -18.16 11.02 -18.76
CA ILE A 311 -19.10 11.32 -19.83
C ILE A 311 -19.82 10.02 -20.21
N VAL A 312 -21.15 10.03 -20.14
CA VAL A 312 -22.01 8.86 -20.41
C VAL A 312 -22.98 9.16 -21.54
N GLU A 313 -22.95 8.32 -22.57
CA GLU A 313 -23.85 8.36 -23.74
C GLU A 313 -24.46 6.96 -23.92
N ASP A 314 -25.79 6.86 -24.06
CA ASP A 314 -26.52 5.59 -24.23
C ASP A 314 -26.15 4.49 -23.21
N GLY A 315 -26.02 4.92 -21.94
CA GLY A 315 -25.64 4.04 -20.82
C GLY A 315 -24.22 3.49 -20.90
N ARG A 316 -23.34 4.13 -21.69
CA ARG A 316 -21.94 3.76 -21.87
C ARG A 316 -21.02 4.93 -21.54
N ALA A 317 -19.93 4.66 -20.83
CA ALA A 317 -18.84 5.62 -20.67
C ALA A 317 -18.12 5.83 -22.02
N VAL A 318 -17.92 7.10 -22.38
CA VAL A 318 -17.28 7.52 -23.64
C VAL A 318 -16.12 8.49 -23.42
N GLY A 319 -15.78 8.77 -22.16
CA GLY A 319 -14.68 9.64 -21.81
C GLY A 319 -14.85 10.24 -20.41
N VAL A 320 -14.06 11.26 -20.15
CA VAL A 320 -14.09 12.03 -18.90
C VAL A 320 -14.03 13.52 -19.20
N ARG A 321 -14.64 14.31 -18.32
CA ARG A 321 -14.56 15.77 -18.30
C ARG A 321 -13.71 16.21 -17.12
N MET A 322 -12.71 17.04 -17.39
CA MET A 322 -11.85 17.65 -16.40
C MET A 322 -12.51 18.90 -15.80
N ARG A 323 -12.09 19.30 -14.59
CA ARG A 323 -12.64 20.46 -13.88
C ARG A 323 -12.52 21.78 -14.66
N ASN A 324 -11.49 21.90 -15.50
CA ASN A 324 -11.29 23.06 -16.36
C ASN A 324 -12.23 23.09 -17.58
N GLY A 325 -13.05 22.05 -17.77
CA GLY A 325 -13.98 21.91 -18.89
C GLY A 325 -13.45 21.10 -20.06
N ASP A 326 -12.15 20.77 -20.08
CA ASP A 326 -11.57 19.93 -21.14
C ASP A 326 -12.18 18.51 -21.09
N GLU A 327 -12.31 17.88 -22.25
CA GLU A 327 -12.79 16.49 -22.36
C GLU A 327 -11.71 15.59 -22.96
N LEU A 328 -11.65 14.34 -22.48
CA LEU A 328 -10.83 13.28 -23.04
C LEU A 328 -11.71 12.08 -23.35
N ARG A 329 -11.77 11.68 -24.63
CA ARG A 329 -12.59 10.57 -25.09
C ARG A 329 -11.85 9.24 -25.00
N ALA A 330 -12.56 8.22 -24.51
CA ALA A 330 -12.11 6.84 -24.45
C ALA A 330 -13.31 5.89 -24.29
N PRO A 331 -13.32 4.72 -24.97
CA PRO A 331 -14.42 3.76 -24.88
C PRO A 331 -14.46 3.00 -23.55
N ILE A 332 -13.42 3.13 -22.71
CA ILE A 332 -13.31 2.53 -21.38
C ILE A 332 -12.75 3.58 -20.41
N VAL A 333 -13.40 3.69 -19.25
CA VAL A 333 -12.94 4.49 -18.11
C VAL A 333 -12.76 3.58 -16.90
N ILE A 334 -11.64 3.71 -16.20
CA ILE A 334 -11.35 2.97 -14.96
C ILE A 334 -11.25 3.99 -13.83
N SER A 335 -12.15 3.91 -12.86
CA SER A 335 -12.07 4.69 -11.62
C SER A 335 -11.21 3.97 -10.58
N ASN A 336 -10.15 4.61 -10.14
CA ASN A 336 -9.40 4.23 -8.96
C ASN A 336 -9.71 5.15 -7.77
N ALA A 337 -10.73 6.00 -7.90
CA ALA A 337 -11.33 6.68 -6.77
C ALA A 337 -12.09 5.66 -5.89
N SER A 338 -12.35 6.01 -4.63
CA SER A 338 -13.14 5.15 -3.76
C SER A 338 -14.52 4.87 -4.35
N VAL A 339 -15.17 3.77 -3.96
CA VAL A 339 -16.52 3.45 -4.42
C VAL A 339 -17.50 4.60 -4.11
N TRP A 340 -17.40 5.24 -2.96
CA TRP A 340 -18.25 6.38 -2.61
C TRP A 340 -17.98 7.58 -3.51
N ASP A 341 -16.74 7.90 -3.81
CA ASP A 341 -16.39 9.04 -4.68
C ASP A 341 -16.73 8.77 -6.15
N THR A 342 -16.57 7.52 -6.60
CA THR A 342 -16.95 7.10 -7.95
C THR A 342 -18.44 7.31 -8.17
N TYR A 343 -19.28 6.85 -7.23
CA TYR A 343 -20.72 7.01 -7.38
C TYR A 343 -21.15 8.45 -7.08
N ASN A 344 -20.68 9.10 -6.01
CA ASN A 344 -21.15 10.44 -5.63
C ASN A 344 -20.63 11.58 -6.51
N GLN A 345 -19.44 11.46 -7.09
CA GLN A 345 -18.78 12.56 -7.81
C GLN A 345 -18.64 12.25 -9.31
N LEU A 346 -18.16 11.05 -9.65
CA LEU A 346 -17.76 10.76 -11.03
C LEU A 346 -18.93 10.30 -11.93
N ILE A 347 -19.86 9.49 -11.41
CA ILE A 347 -21.00 8.98 -12.20
C ILE A 347 -22.12 10.02 -12.22
N PRO A 348 -22.54 10.52 -13.40
CA PRO A 348 -23.67 11.44 -13.52
C PRO A 348 -24.96 10.92 -12.89
N ASP A 349 -25.81 11.83 -12.44
CA ASP A 349 -27.15 11.48 -11.97
C ASP A 349 -27.96 10.82 -13.09
N GLY A 350 -28.71 9.78 -12.75
CA GLY A 350 -29.49 8.98 -13.70
C GLY A 350 -28.69 7.99 -14.56
N ALA A 351 -27.35 8.01 -14.56
CA ALA A 351 -26.53 7.09 -15.35
C ALA A 351 -26.52 5.63 -14.81
N VAL A 352 -26.88 5.45 -13.53
CA VAL A 352 -27.06 4.15 -12.87
C VAL A 352 -28.40 4.13 -12.13
N SER A 353 -28.91 2.93 -11.85
CA SER A 353 -30.13 2.79 -11.05
C SER A 353 -29.96 3.36 -9.63
N LEU A 354 -31.04 3.89 -9.05
CA LEU A 354 -31.04 4.36 -7.66
C LEU A 354 -30.60 3.26 -6.68
N LYS A 355 -31.10 2.03 -6.88
CA LYS A 355 -30.75 0.86 -6.07
C LYS A 355 -29.25 0.54 -6.10
N GLU A 356 -28.61 0.66 -7.26
CA GLU A 356 -27.16 0.45 -7.38
C GLU A 356 -26.39 1.54 -6.65
N ARG A 357 -26.78 2.81 -6.84
CA ARG A 357 -26.17 3.96 -6.18
C ARG A 357 -26.30 3.87 -4.66
N GLU A 358 -27.48 3.57 -4.14
CA GLU A 358 -27.74 3.35 -2.72
C GLU A 358 -26.89 2.20 -2.15
N ARG A 359 -26.80 1.07 -2.87
CA ARG A 359 -25.95 -0.05 -2.48
C ARG A 359 -24.47 0.36 -2.41
N ALA A 360 -23.97 1.09 -3.41
CA ALA A 360 -22.58 1.53 -3.46
C ALA A 360 -22.24 2.52 -2.33
N ILE A 361 -23.13 3.49 -2.07
CA ILE A 361 -22.97 4.46 -0.99
C ILE A 361 -23.08 3.79 0.39
N GLY A 362 -23.93 2.78 0.51
CA GLY A 362 -24.15 2.00 1.73
C GLY A 362 -23.06 0.98 2.06
N ILE A 363 -22.02 0.83 1.22
CA ILE A 363 -20.88 -0.03 1.54
C ILE A 363 -20.23 0.49 2.83
N PRO A 364 -20.04 -0.37 3.86
CA PRO A 364 -19.37 0.02 5.09
C PRO A 364 -17.95 0.52 4.83
N HIS A 365 -17.58 1.59 5.49
CA HIS A 365 -16.23 2.15 5.44
C HIS A 365 -15.56 2.04 6.80
N SER A 366 -14.24 1.90 6.77
CA SER A 366 -13.39 2.09 7.94
C SER A 366 -13.46 3.54 8.45
N GLU A 367 -13.03 3.75 9.69
CA GLU A 367 -12.75 5.11 10.16
C GLU A 367 -11.56 5.74 9.42
N SER A 368 -11.34 7.03 9.67
CA SER A 368 -10.16 7.73 9.19
C SER A 368 -9.02 7.60 10.20
N PHE A 369 -8.04 8.50 10.14
CA PHE A 369 -6.82 8.44 10.95
C PHE A 369 -6.49 9.75 11.65
N MET A 370 -5.95 9.61 12.85
CA MET A 370 -4.98 10.56 13.38
C MET A 370 -3.57 10.07 13.06
N HIS A 371 -2.70 10.99 12.70
CA HIS A 371 -1.34 10.70 12.26
C HIS A 371 -0.36 11.74 12.81
N LEU A 372 0.78 11.28 13.35
CA LEU A 372 1.96 12.07 13.65
C LEU A 372 3.11 11.72 12.69
N HIS A 373 3.64 12.73 12.01
CA HIS A 373 4.94 12.67 11.35
C HIS A 373 5.94 13.50 12.17
N LEU A 374 6.91 12.83 12.79
CA LEU A 374 7.89 13.46 13.66
C LEU A 374 9.30 13.33 13.11
N GLY A 375 10.06 14.42 13.14
CA GLY A 375 11.52 14.38 13.10
C GLY A 375 12.04 14.46 14.53
N ILE A 376 12.92 13.54 14.94
CA ILE A 376 13.43 13.47 16.31
C ILE A 376 14.96 13.38 16.37
N LYS A 377 15.55 13.89 17.45
CA LYS A 377 16.99 13.71 17.74
C LYS A 377 17.29 12.26 18.13
N GLY A 378 18.27 11.65 17.46
CA GLY A 378 18.65 10.24 17.65
C GLY A 378 19.69 9.99 18.74
N ASN A 379 20.26 11.02 19.37
CA ASN A 379 21.33 10.88 20.35
C ASN A 379 20.91 9.99 21.54
N GLY A 380 21.65 8.91 21.77
CA GLY A 380 21.40 7.96 22.86
C GLY A 380 20.29 6.94 22.58
N ILE A 381 19.72 6.90 21.37
CA ILE A 381 18.79 5.85 20.94
C ILE A 381 19.61 4.71 20.33
N ASP A 382 19.47 3.50 20.90
CA ASP A 382 20.00 2.26 20.32
C ASP A 382 19.00 1.74 19.28
N ILE A 383 19.25 2.07 18.02
CA ILE A 383 18.33 1.80 16.91
C ILE A 383 18.18 0.31 16.59
N ASP A 384 19.23 -0.47 16.84
CA ASP A 384 19.23 -1.92 16.63
C ASP A 384 18.30 -2.61 17.62
N LYS A 385 18.28 -2.13 18.87
CA LYS A 385 17.34 -2.62 19.89
C LYS A 385 15.92 -2.10 19.70
N LEU A 386 15.79 -0.84 19.28
CA LEU A 386 14.50 -0.19 19.03
C LEU A 386 13.73 -0.96 17.94
N GLY A 387 14.35 -1.17 16.79
CA GLY A 387 13.67 -1.67 15.59
C GLY A 387 12.79 -0.60 14.92
N GLY A 388 12.22 -0.93 13.77
CA GLY A 388 11.49 0.04 12.93
C GLY A 388 9.98 -0.01 13.01
N HIS A 389 9.38 -1.09 13.52
CA HIS A 389 7.92 -1.20 13.65
C HIS A 389 7.49 -1.56 15.06
N HIS A 390 6.47 -0.84 15.52
CA HIS A 390 5.80 -1.13 16.77
C HIS A 390 4.30 -1.02 16.63
N VAL A 391 3.60 -1.85 17.39
CA VAL A 391 2.17 -1.75 17.60
C VAL A 391 1.95 -1.64 19.09
N VAL A 392 1.21 -0.62 19.54
CA VAL A 392 0.93 -0.38 20.96
C VAL A 392 -0.57 -0.44 21.16
N VAL A 393 -1.01 -1.38 22.01
CA VAL A 393 -2.38 -1.40 22.53
C VAL A 393 -2.40 -0.56 23.80
N ARG A 394 -3.04 0.61 23.76
CA ARG A 394 -3.01 1.59 24.86
C ARG A 394 -3.76 1.10 26.09
N ASN A 395 -4.92 0.48 25.89
CA ASN A 395 -5.74 -0.11 26.94
C ASN A 395 -6.04 -1.58 26.60
N GLU A 396 -5.41 -2.48 27.34
CA GLU A 396 -5.55 -3.92 27.17
C GLU A 396 -6.96 -4.46 27.49
N ASN A 397 -7.80 -3.68 28.18
CA ASN A 397 -9.18 -4.05 28.51
C ASN A 397 -10.21 -3.51 27.51
N GLU A 398 -9.78 -2.68 26.55
CA GLU A 398 -10.64 -2.20 25.46
C GLU A 398 -10.50 -3.09 24.22
N SER A 399 -11.53 -3.06 23.37
CA SER A 399 -11.50 -3.74 22.09
C SER A 399 -10.34 -3.23 21.21
N ILE A 400 -9.73 -4.13 20.44
CA ILE A 400 -8.75 -3.80 19.40
C ILE A 400 -9.35 -2.83 18.38
N SER A 401 -10.63 -3.00 18.06
CA SER A 401 -11.36 -2.18 17.08
C SER A 401 -11.77 -0.80 17.62
N GLN A 402 -11.53 -0.49 18.90
CA GLN A 402 -11.85 0.81 19.49
C GLN A 402 -10.93 1.90 18.88
N PRO A 403 -11.47 2.95 18.24
CA PRO A 403 -10.65 4.01 17.65
C PRO A 403 -9.71 4.66 18.68
N GLY A 404 -8.42 4.73 18.35
CA GLY A 404 -7.40 5.28 19.23
C GLY A 404 -6.78 4.30 20.23
N ASN A 405 -7.25 3.05 20.32
CA ASN A 405 -6.68 2.06 21.23
C ASN A 405 -5.40 1.43 20.65
N VAL A 406 -5.44 0.99 19.39
CA VAL A 406 -4.28 0.44 18.69
C VAL A 406 -3.55 1.54 17.94
N CYS A 407 -2.26 1.72 18.26
CA CYS A 407 -1.38 2.70 17.61
C CYS A 407 -0.27 1.98 16.85
N MET A 408 -0.11 2.30 15.57
CA MET A 408 0.91 1.74 14.70
C MET A 408 2.02 2.77 14.51
N ILE A 409 3.27 2.34 14.66
CA ILE A 409 4.44 3.22 14.66
C ILE A 409 5.50 2.64 13.73
N SER A 410 5.98 3.47 12.82
CA SER A 410 7.04 3.19 11.86
C SER A 410 8.18 4.19 12.01
N ILE A 411 9.40 3.69 12.12
CA ILE A 411 10.64 4.47 12.22
C ILE A 411 11.50 4.10 11.02
N ALA A 412 11.09 4.54 9.83
CA ALA A 412 11.68 4.14 8.55
C ALA A 412 13.21 4.33 8.49
N SER A 413 13.74 5.36 9.16
CA SER A 413 15.18 5.65 9.22
C SER A 413 16.01 4.57 9.93
N VAL A 414 15.39 3.59 10.58
CA VAL A 414 16.05 2.37 11.08
C VAL A 414 16.60 1.54 9.92
N TRP A 415 15.85 1.43 8.84
CA TRP A 415 16.22 0.61 7.68
C TRP A 415 16.83 1.45 6.55
N GLU A 416 16.32 2.67 6.37
CA GLU A 416 16.76 3.56 5.31
C GLU A 416 17.20 4.91 5.91
N PRO A 417 18.48 5.03 6.31
CA PRO A 417 18.99 6.23 6.97
C PRO A 417 18.74 7.53 6.20
N SER A 418 18.59 7.48 4.87
CA SER A 418 18.28 8.66 4.04
C SER A 418 16.88 9.25 4.27
N MET A 419 16.00 8.54 5.00
CA MET A 419 14.69 9.06 5.38
C MET A 419 14.77 10.22 6.39
N ALA A 420 15.90 10.40 7.06
CA ALA A 420 16.14 11.51 7.99
C ALA A 420 17.55 12.09 7.85
N PRO A 421 17.79 13.34 8.30
CA PRO A 421 19.15 13.89 8.35
C PRO A 421 20.06 13.09 9.29
N PRO A 422 21.40 13.08 9.07
CA PRO A 422 22.33 12.42 9.97
C PRO A 422 22.15 12.83 11.44
N GLY A 423 22.05 11.85 12.34
CA GLY A 423 21.81 12.07 13.77
C GLY A 423 20.35 12.27 14.18
N TYR A 424 19.41 12.15 13.23
CA TYR A 424 17.98 12.26 13.45
C TYR A 424 17.25 11.02 12.93
N HIS A 425 16.00 10.83 13.39
CA HIS A 425 15.10 9.79 12.90
C HIS A 425 13.75 10.37 12.49
N CYS A 426 13.10 9.73 11.52
CA CYS A 426 11.74 10.04 11.09
C CYS A 426 10.77 9.00 11.66
N ILE A 427 9.70 9.47 12.27
CA ILE A 427 8.63 8.64 12.82
C ILE A 427 7.34 8.96 12.09
N HIS A 428 6.66 7.91 11.66
CA HIS A 428 5.27 7.90 11.20
C HIS A 428 4.49 7.10 12.24
N ALA A 429 3.58 7.73 12.98
CA ALA A 429 2.71 7.06 13.96
C ALA A 429 1.24 7.38 13.70
N TYR A 430 0.36 6.38 13.71
CA TYR A 430 -1.05 6.56 13.37
C TYR A 430 -1.98 5.61 14.12
N THR A 431 -3.25 6.00 14.21
CA THR A 431 -4.33 5.22 14.82
C THR A 431 -5.66 5.63 14.21
N MET A 432 -6.66 4.75 14.29
CA MET A 432 -8.00 5.10 13.83
C MET A 432 -8.60 6.28 14.59
N GLU A 433 -9.35 7.08 13.84
CA GLU A 433 -10.00 8.28 14.31
C GLU A 433 -11.34 8.47 13.58
N PRO A 434 -12.44 8.69 14.33
CA PRO A 434 -13.72 9.01 13.73
C PRO A 434 -13.64 10.27 12.88
N TYR A 435 -14.23 10.25 11.68
CA TYR A 435 -14.34 11.46 10.86
C TYR A 435 -15.32 12.48 11.48
N ALA A 436 -16.35 12.00 12.19
CA ALA A 436 -17.34 12.84 12.81
C ALA A 436 -16.73 13.78 13.88
N GLY A 437 -17.21 15.01 13.93
CA GLY A 437 -16.72 16.04 14.85
C GLY A 437 -15.45 16.77 14.39
N TRP A 438 -14.93 16.47 13.20
CA TRP A 438 -13.84 17.24 12.60
C TRP A 438 -14.35 18.34 11.69
N GLU A 439 -14.04 19.59 12.03
CA GLU A 439 -14.34 20.77 11.21
C GLU A 439 -13.12 21.71 11.15
N ARG A 440 -12.98 22.43 10.02
CA ARG A 440 -11.96 23.47 9.91
C ARG A 440 -12.51 24.77 10.51
N GLY A 441 -11.72 25.43 11.34
CA GLY A 441 -12.11 26.71 11.94
C GLY A 441 -11.28 27.03 13.19
N PRO A 442 -11.73 28.01 14.00
CA PRO A 442 -11.20 28.23 15.34
C PRO A 442 -11.23 26.93 16.16
N GLY A 443 -10.15 26.60 16.89
CA GLY A 443 -10.06 25.38 17.69
C GLY A 443 -9.55 24.13 16.94
N TYR A 444 -9.48 24.15 15.61
CA TYR A 444 -9.01 22.98 14.83
C TYR A 444 -7.56 22.58 15.17
N LYS A 445 -6.69 23.57 15.47
CA LYS A 445 -5.30 23.29 15.83
C LYS A 445 -5.22 22.64 17.21
N GLU A 446 -5.99 23.13 18.16
CA GLU A 446 -6.08 22.62 19.54
C GLU A 446 -6.65 21.21 19.54
N MET A 447 -7.73 20.97 18.79
CA MET A 447 -8.32 19.64 18.64
C MET A 447 -7.34 18.64 18.01
N LYS A 448 -6.51 19.07 17.04
CA LYS A 448 -5.43 18.23 16.50
C LYS A 448 -4.43 17.84 17.57
N LEU A 449 -3.98 18.79 18.39
CA LEU A 449 -3.03 18.54 19.46
C LEU A 449 -3.63 17.57 20.49
N GLU A 450 -4.82 17.87 20.99
CA GLU A 450 -5.55 17.05 21.97
C GLU A 450 -5.73 15.61 21.48
N ARG A 451 -6.34 15.43 20.30
CA ARG A 451 -6.64 14.09 19.78
C ARG A 451 -5.41 13.33 19.30
N SER A 452 -4.29 14.01 19.06
CA SER A 452 -3.02 13.34 18.76
C SER A 452 -2.25 12.89 20.00
N ALA A 453 -2.65 13.32 21.21
CA ALA A 453 -1.95 12.99 22.45
C ALA A 453 -1.84 11.48 22.69
N LYS A 454 -2.86 10.70 22.30
CA LYS A 454 -2.84 9.23 22.32
C LYS A 454 -1.65 8.61 21.57
N LEU A 455 -1.22 9.22 20.47
CA LEU A 455 -0.07 8.74 19.69
C LEU A 455 1.24 9.05 20.40
N TYR A 456 1.34 10.19 21.09
CA TYR A 456 2.49 10.47 21.96
C TYR A 456 2.56 9.50 23.13
N GLU A 457 1.45 9.21 23.80
CA GLU A 457 1.40 8.22 24.88
C GLU A 457 1.86 6.84 24.41
N ALA A 458 1.47 6.42 23.21
CA ALA A 458 1.96 5.18 22.60
C ALA A 458 3.46 5.24 22.29
N LEU A 459 3.96 6.37 21.78
CA LEU A 459 5.39 6.56 21.52
C LEU A 459 6.22 6.56 22.81
N GLU A 460 5.69 7.07 23.93
CA GLU A 460 6.36 7.09 25.24
C GLU A 460 6.59 5.68 25.83
N VAL A 461 5.81 4.68 25.40
CA VAL A 461 6.07 3.27 25.74
C VAL A 461 7.41 2.80 25.17
N ILE A 462 7.84 3.37 24.04
CA ILE A 462 8.98 2.92 23.26
C ILE A 462 10.18 3.89 23.42
N ILE A 463 9.91 5.19 23.40
CA ILE A 463 10.87 6.29 23.56
C ILE A 463 10.34 7.21 24.67
N PRO A 464 10.64 6.95 25.95
CA PRO A 464 10.00 7.64 27.09
C PRO A 464 10.14 9.17 27.09
N ASP A 465 11.22 9.70 26.53
CA ASP A 465 11.51 11.14 26.45
C ASP A 465 11.19 11.74 25.07
N ILE A 466 10.38 11.05 24.24
CA ILE A 466 10.08 11.41 22.85
C ILE A 466 9.74 12.89 22.66
N ARG A 467 8.93 13.47 23.54
CA ARG A 467 8.47 14.86 23.43
C ARG A 467 9.64 15.86 23.41
N SER A 468 10.67 15.61 24.20
CA SER A 468 11.86 16.47 24.28
C SER A 468 12.80 16.33 23.07
N ARG A 469 12.62 15.26 22.28
CA ARG A 469 13.45 14.95 21.10
C ARG A 469 12.89 15.54 19.82
N VAL A 470 11.62 15.93 19.78
CA VAL A 470 10.94 16.41 18.58
C VAL A 470 11.58 17.71 18.08
N VAL A 471 11.98 17.71 16.81
CA VAL A 471 12.48 18.89 16.08
C VAL A 471 11.58 19.27 14.89
N LEU A 472 10.70 18.36 14.48
CA LEU A 472 9.66 18.60 13.49
C LEU A 472 8.42 17.83 13.93
N GLU A 473 7.26 18.51 13.98
CA GLU A 473 5.97 17.89 14.25
C GLU A 473 4.99 18.25 13.13
N LEU A 474 4.38 17.23 12.53
CA LEU A 474 3.26 17.41 11.62
C LEU A 474 2.15 16.45 12.02
N ILE A 475 0.99 17.02 12.34
CA ILE A 475 -0.20 16.26 12.71
C ILE A 475 -1.12 16.19 11.49
N ALA A 476 -1.55 14.99 11.09
CA ALA A 476 -2.63 14.80 10.12
C ALA A 476 -3.91 14.34 10.85
N SER A 477 -5.03 14.90 10.42
CA SER A 477 -6.38 14.59 10.92
C SER A 477 -7.20 13.91 9.82
N PRO A 478 -8.41 13.43 10.10
CA PRO A 478 -9.31 12.93 9.06
C PRO A 478 -9.52 13.89 7.88
N LEU A 479 -9.65 15.19 8.15
CA LEU A 479 -9.76 16.24 7.11
C LEU A 479 -8.46 16.46 6.33
N SER A 480 -7.31 16.09 6.89
CA SER A 480 -6.03 16.06 6.16
C SER A 480 -6.02 14.90 5.18
N HIS A 481 -6.38 13.69 5.64
CA HIS A 481 -6.45 12.50 4.79
C HIS A 481 -7.45 12.66 3.66
N GLN A 482 -8.65 13.17 3.95
CA GLN A 482 -9.66 13.47 2.93
C GLN A 482 -9.13 14.47 1.88
N ARG A 483 -8.42 15.53 2.30
CA ARG A 483 -7.90 16.54 1.39
C ARG A 483 -6.78 16.00 0.49
N TRP A 484 -5.79 15.34 1.08
CA TRP A 484 -4.57 14.95 0.38
C TRP A 484 -4.75 13.67 -0.44
N LEU A 485 -5.50 12.70 0.08
CA LEU A 485 -5.79 11.46 -0.65
C LEU A 485 -7.04 11.58 -1.53
N ARG A 486 -7.84 12.65 -1.36
CA ARG A 486 -9.13 12.86 -2.06
C ARG A 486 -10.09 11.68 -1.95
N ARG A 487 -10.08 11.01 -0.80
CA ARG A 487 -10.95 9.87 -0.52
C ARG A 487 -12.09 10.29 0.38
N TYR A 488 -13.25 9.69 0.15
CA TYR A 488 -14.44 9.82 0.98
C TYR A 488 -14.08 9.72 2.46
N LYS A 489 -14.35 10.81 3.20
CA LYS A 489 -14.08 10.96 4.65
C LYS A 489 -12.63 10.61 5.09
N GLY A 490 -11.67 10.57 4.17
CA GLY A 490 -10.29 10.15 4.49
C GLY A 490 -10.19 8.74 5.09
N THR A 491 -11.14 7.85 4.80
CA THR A 491 -11.21 6.47 5.33
C THR A 491 -9.95 5.68 4.99
N TYR A 492 -9.65 4.55 5.65
CA TYR A 492 -8.60 3.61 5.23
C TYR A 492 -8.95 2.88 3.93
N GLY A 493 -10.23 2.53 3.79
CA GLY A 493 -10.80 1.70 2.73
C GLY A 493 -12.18 1.19 3.14
N ALA A 494 -12.73 0.23 2.41
CA ALA A 494 -13.98 -0.42 2.81
C ALA A 494 -13.78 -1.35 4.01
N ALA A 495 -14.76 -1.40 4.90
CA ALA A 495 -14.76 -2.26 6.10
C ALA A 495 -15.84 -3.34 5.96
N ILE A 496 -15.83 -4.03 4.83
CA ILE A 496 -16.75 -5.14 4.54
C ILE A 496 -16.34 -6.30 5.44
N ARG A 497 -17.31 -6.85 6.18
CA ARG A 497 -17.09 -7.96 7.11
C ARG A 497 -17.50 -9.27 6.45
N ALA A 498 -16.68 -10.30 6.60
CA ALA A 498 -17.01 -11.65 6.18
C ALA A 498 -18.36 -12.10 6.80
N PRO A 499 -19.21 -12.85 6.07
CA PRO A 499 -18.96 -13.46 4.76
C PRO A 499 -19.31 -12.57 3.56
N ASP A 500 -19.60 -11.28 3.76
CA ASP A 500 -19.87 -10.38 2.64
C ASP A 500 -18.59 -10.19 1.80
N MET A 501 -18.77 -10.15 0.49
CA MET A 501 -17.66 -10.04 -0.46
C MET A 501 -17.47 -8.60 -0.93
N PHE A 502 -16.20 -8.22 -1.10
CA PHE A 502 -15.88 -7.01 -1.84
C PHE A 502 -16.48 -7.08 -3.24
N PRO A 503 -17.03 -5.96 -3.73
CA PRO A 503 -17.70 -5.99 -5.01
C PRO A 503 -16.68 -6.01 -6.17
N GLY A 504 -17.08 -6.61 -7.29
CA GLY A 504 -16.26 -6.70 -8.50
C GLY A 504 -16.02 -5.36 -9.20
N PRO A 505 -15.20 -5.35 -10.26
CA PRO A 505 -14.78 -4.14 -10.93
C PRO A 505 -15.86 -3.49 -11.81
N GLN A 506 -16.98 -4.17 -12.09
CA GLN A 506 -18.04 -3.64 -12.96
C GLN A 506 -18.93 -2.60 -12.25
N THR A 507 -19.50 -1.71 -13.04
CA THR A 507 -20.56 -0.77 -12.66
C THR A 507 -21.77 -0.94 -13.58
N GLY A 508 -22.89 -0.29 -13.27
CA GLY A 508 -24.07 -0.23 -14.15
C GLY A 508 -23.85 0.53 -15.45
N VAL A 509 -22.79 1.34 -15.56
CA VAL A 509 -22.42 2.04 -16.79
C VAL A 509 -21.48 1.16 -17.61
N ARG A 510 -21.88 0.81 -18.83
CA ARG A 510 -21.04 -0.01 -19.73
C ARG A 510 -19.73 0.72 -20.03
N GLY A 511 -18.60 0.02 -19.93
CA GLY A 511 -17.29 0.64 -20.17
C GLY A 511 -16.73 1.45 -18.99
N LEU A 512 -17.48 1.61 -17.89
CA LEU A 512 -16.95 2.15 -16.65
C LEU A 512 -16.66 1.01 -15.65
N TYR A 513 -15.41 0.97 -15.21
CA TYR A 513 -14.92 -0.01 -14.25
C TYR A 513 -14.30 0.68 -13.04
N ARG A 514 -14.02 -0.09 -12.00
CA ARG A 514 -13.38 0.38 -10.78
C ARG A 514 -12.36 -0.59 -10.23
N VAL A 515 -11.36 -0.05 -9.55
CA VAL A 515 -10.24 -0.78 -8.92
C VAL A 515 -9.85 -0.11 -7.60
N GLY A 516 -9.00 -0.78 -6.83
CA GLY A 516 -8.44 -0.26 -5.58
C GLY A 516 -9.08 -0.88 -4.35
N ASP A 517 -8.88 -0.25 -3.20
CA ASP A 517 -9.18 -0.79 -1.86
C ASP A 517 -10.68 -0.86 -1.47
N SER A 518 -11.57 -0.44 -2.37
CA SER A 518 -13.03 -0.58 -2.21
C SER A 518 -13.63 -1.55 -3.23
N CYS A 519 -12.76 -2.30 -3.91
CA CYS A 519 -13.10 -3.35 -4.87
C CYS A 519 -12.39 -4.65 -4.49
N ALA A 520 -12.90 -5.78 -4.99
CA ALA A 520 -12.26 -7.07 -4.76
C ALA A 520 -10.80 -7.05 -5.25
N PRO A 521 -9.86 -7.67 -4.52
CA PRO A 521 -10.08 -8.54 -3.36
C PRO A 521 -10.20 -7.85 -2.00
N GLY A 522 -9.82 -6.58 -1.85
CA GLY A 522 -9.92 -5.91 -0.54
C GLY A 522 -8.97 -4.73 -0.33
N VAL A 523 -8.74 -4.42 0.95
CA VAL A 523 -7.89 -3.31 1.43
C VAL A 523 -6.42 -3.70 1.53
N GLY A 524 -5.54 -2.69 1.58
CA GLY A 524 -4.09 -2.89 1.67
C GLY A 524 -3.39 -2.96 0.31
N LEU A 525 -2.08 -2.72 0.32
CA LEU A 525 -1.28 -2.58 -0.92
C LEU A 525 -1.37 -3.83 -1.84
N PRO A 526 -1.17 -5.07 -1.35
CA PRO A 526 -1.27 -6.26 -2.20
C PRO A 526 -2.66 -6.45 -2.81
N ALA A 527 -3.72 -6.22 -2.02
CA ALA A 527 -5.09 -6.39 -2.48
C ALA A 527 -5.49 -5.31 -3.50
N ALA A 528 -5.15 -4.05 -3.24
CA ALA A 528 -5.43 -2.96 -4.17
C ALA A 528 -4.68 -3.15 -5.51
N ALA A 529 -3.41 -3.58 -5.49
CA ALA A 529 -2.67 -3.93 -6.70
C ALA A 529 -3.32 -5.12 -7.43
N SER A 530 -3.71 -6.17 -6.69
CA SER A 530 -4.44 -7.33 -7.22
C SER A 530 -5.73 -6.93 -7.94
N SER A 531 -6.47 -5.96 -7.41
CA SER A 531 -7.67 -5.42 -8.04
C SER A 531 -7.38 -4.88 -9.45
N GLY A 532 -6.24 -4.19 -9.61
CA GLY A 532 -5.76 -3.70 -10.91
C GLY A 532 -5.39 -4.83 -11.88
N VAL A 533 -4.69 -5.86 -11.39
CA VAL A 533 -4.34 -7.07 -12.16
C VAL A 533 -5.61 -7.77 -12.68
N ILE A 534 -6.57 -8.01 -11.79
CA ILE A 534 -7.83 -8.69 -12.08
C ILE A 534 -8.58 -7.94 -13.18
N LEU A 535 -8.70 -6.61 -13.08
CA LEU A 535 -9.37 -5.82 -14.10
C LEU A 535 -8.62 -5.86 -15.44
N ALA A 536 -7.29 -5.65 -15.43
CA ALA A 536 -6.49 -5.68 -16.65
C ALA A 536 -6.67 -6.99 -17.43
N ASN A 537 -6.61 -8.12 -16.73
CA ASN A 537 -6.83 -9.46 -17.30
C ASN A 537 -8.26 -9.65 -17.81
N THR A 538 -9.25 -9.06 -17.12
CA THR A 538 -10.68 -9.14 -17.50
C THR A 538 -10.95 -8.40 -18.81
N LEU A 539 -10.26 -7.28 -19.06
CA LEU A 539 -10.44 -6.44 -20.26
C LEU A 539 -9.73 -6.97 -21.51
N VAL A 540 -8.95 -8.05 -21.39
CA VAL A 540 -8.28 -8.69 -22.54
C VAL A 540 -8.82 -10.10 -22.83
N GLY A 541 -8.57 -10.56 -24.04
CA GLY A 541 -8.91 -11.91 -24.47
C GLY A 541 -8.12 -12.97 -23.70
N ILE A 542 -8.69 -14.16 -23.58
CA ILE A 542 -8.11 -15.27 -22.78
C ILE A 542 -6.73 -15.71 -23.30
N VAL A 543 -6.50 -15.64 -24.60
CA VAL A 543 -5.22 -15.98 -25.23
C VAL A 543 -4.09 -15.09 -24.71
N LYS A 544 -4.29 -13.76 -24.74
CA LYS A 544 -3.33 -12.79 -24.19
C LYS A 544 -3.07 -13.03 -22.69
N HIS A 545 -4.11 -13.41 -21.94
CA HIS A 545 -3.94 -13.73 -20.53
C HIS A 545 -3.09 -14.99 -20.33
N PHE A 546 -3.28 -16.05 -21.14
CA PHE A 546 -2.40 -17.21 -21.12
C PHE A 546 -0.94 -16.88 -21.48
N GLU A 547 -0.72 -16.02 -22.48
CA GLU A 547 0.61 -15.53 -22.83
C GLU A 547 1.28 -14.76 -21.66
N LEU A 548 0.52 -13.95 -20.93
CA LEU A 548 0.99 -13.31 -19.70
C LEU A 548 1.39 -14.39 -18.67
N MET A 549 0.55 -15.40 -18.49
CA MET A 549 0.80 -16.45 -17.51
C MET A 549 2.04 -17.28 -17.84
N ASP A 550 2.33 -17.54 -19.12
CA ASP A 550 3.58 -18.22 -19.52
C ASP A 550 4.82 -17.42 -19.14
N LYS A 551 4.75 -16.08 -19.24
CA LYS A 551 5.83 -15.19 -18.80
C LYS A 551 5.93 -15.14 -17.27
N VAL A 552 4.82 -15.08 -16.56
CA VAL A 552 4.79 -15.13 -15.08
C VAL A 552 5.35 -16.45 -14.56
N ASP A 553 5.01 -17.57 -15.21
CA ASP A 553 5.57 -18.89 -14.88
C ASP A 553 7.09 -18.91 -15.10
N THR A 554 7.57 -18.34 -16.21
CA THR A 554 9.01 -18.21 -16.49
C THR A 554 9.72 -17.33 -15.45
N ILE A 555 9.11 -16.22 -15.05
CA ILE A 555 9.58 -15.33 -13.99
C ILE A 555 9.72 -16.11 -12.67
N ALA A 556 8.67 -16.84 -12.28
CA ALA A 556 8.65 -17.64 -11.06
C ALA A 556 9.72 -18.75 -11.09
N GLU A 557 9.85 -19.47 -12.21
CA GLU A 557 10.87 -20.52 -12.39
C GLU A 557 12.29 -19.97 -12.23
N ARG A 558 12.60 -18.80 -12.85
CA ARG A 558 13.90 -18.13 -12.69
C ARG A 558 14.18 -17.71 -11.25
N ALA A 559 13.15 -17.33 -10.50
CA ALA A 559 13.24 -16.98 -9.09
C ALA A 559 13.27 -18.20 -8.15
N GLY A 560 13.28 -19.43 -8.69
CA GLY A 560 13.22 -20.66 -7.89
C GLY A 560 11.88 -20.87 -7.17
N ARG A 561 10.82 -20.20 -7.64
CA ARG A 561 9.48 -20.24 -7.06
C ARG A 561 8.66 -21.29 -7.79
N ARG A 562 7.72 -21.88 -7.06
CA ARG A 562 6.84 -22.94 -7.60
C ARG A 562 5.90 -22.37 -8.64
N THR A 563 5.64 -23.15 -9.68
CA THR A 563 4.62 -22.89 -10.70
C THR A 563 3.62 -24.03 -10.73
N TRP A 564 2.54 -23.86 -11.50
CA TRP A 564 1.52 -24.90 -11.67
C TRP A 564 2.10 -26.23 -12.21
N LYS A 565 3.19 -26.18 -12.98
CA LYS A 565 3.90 -27.37 -13.50
C LYS A 565 4.63 -28.13 -12.40
N SER A 566 5.08 -27.44 -11.36
CA SER A 566 5.85 -28.01 -10.24
C SER A 566 4.97 -28.56 -9.11
N LEU A 567 3.64 -28.39 -9.21
CA LEU A 567 2.72 -28.94 -8.22
C LEU A 567 2.61 -30.47 -8.41
N PRO A 568 3.03 -31.30 -7.41
CA PRO A 568 2.83 -32.74 -7.46
C PRO A 568 1.38 -33.13 -7.82
#